data_AF-A0A3L6LWX3-F1
#
_entry.id   AF-A0A3L6LWX3-F1
#
_cell.length_a   1.000
_cell.length_b   1.000
_cell.length_c   1.000
_cell.angle_alpha   90.00
_cell.angle_beta   90.00
_cell.angle_gamma   90.00
#
_symmetry.space_group_name_H-M   'P 1'
#
loop_
_entity.id
_entity.type
_entity.pdbx_description
1 polymer ?
#
loop_
_entity_poly.entity_id
_entity_poly.type
_entity_poly.pdbx_seq_one_letter_code
_entity_poly.pdbx_strand_id
1 'polypeptide(L)'
;MQKILVWDWPVRVGHWLMAGAFCLAWLTADSESYRLVHVFAGAVVLGVASFRLPWGFIGTRYARFVEFVRGPLSVRDYLAGLLRLDPAHHVGHNPAGGWAIVLLLGLGIVTALAGWATYNEIGGHLLEELHEGLATTMLLVVIVHLAGVFSGSLLHGENLVRAMFTGKKQGHADEAIASARPLALVALLLWLAAAGWLVAS
;
A
#
# COMPACT_ATOMS: atom_id res chain seq x y z
N MET A 1 20.46 14.94 -12.83
CA MET A 1 19.60 13.81 -12.44
C MET A 1 19.18 13.03 -13.68
N GLN A 2 19.03 11.71 -13.58
CA GLN A 2 18.56 10.85 -14.67
C GLN A 2 17.43 9.92 -14.21
N LYS A 3 16.72 9.29 -15.14
CA LYS A 3 15.68 8.31 -14.79
C LYS A 3 16.32 7.01 -14.30
N ILE A 4 16.11 6.68 -13.03
CA ILE A 4 16.60 5.47 -12.38
C ILE A 4 15.46 4.55 -11.99
N LEU A 5 15.72 3.25 -11.93
CA LEU A 5 14.76 2.27 -11.43
C LEU A 5 14.73 2.31 -9.89
N VAL A 6 13.55 2.56 -9.32
CA VAL A 6 13.33 2.69 -7.87
C VAL A 6 12.39 1.60 -7.36
N TRP A 7 11.30 1.33 -8.10
CA TRP A 7 10.28 0.37 -7.67
C TRP A 7 10.39 -0.94 -8.44
N ASP A 8 10.49 -2.04 -7.71
CA ASP A 8 10.42 -3.39 -8.27
C ASP A 8 8.98 -3.80 -8.67
N TRP A 9 8.85 -4.90 -9.40
CA TRP A 9 7.57 -5.41 -9.85
C TRP A 9 6.61 -5.77 -8.71
N PRO A 10 7.03 -6.50 -7.66
CA PRO A 10 6.14 -6.82 -6.54
C PRO A 10 5.55 -5.59 -5.86
N VAL A 11 6.34 -4.54 -5.62
CA VAL A 11 5.85 -3.30 -5.01
C VAL A 11 4.84 -2.60 -5.93
N ARG A 12 5.11 -2.55 -7.24
CA ARG A 12 4.22 -1.90 -8.22
C ARG A 12 2.90 -2.62 -8.42
N VAL A 13 2.96 -3.92 -8.68
CA VAL A 13 1.76 -4.72 -8.92
C VAL A 13 0.97 -4.85 -7.63
N GLY A 14 1.64 -5.12 -6.49
CA GLY A 14 1.01 -5.14 -5.19
C GLY A 14 0.27 -3.85 -4.87
N HIS A 15 0.89 -2.69 -5.07
CA HIS A 15 0.23 -1.39 -4.85
C HIS A 15 -1.06 -1.23 -5.67
N TRP A 16 -1.01 -1.49 -6.99
CA TRP A 16 -2.18 -1.31 -7.85
C TRP A 16 -3.27 -2.36 -7.60
N LEU A 17 -2.89 -3.59 -7.24
CA LEU A 17 -3.84 -4.60 -6.78
C LEU A 17 -4.50 -4.19 -5.47
N MET A 18 -3.74 -3.69 -4.50
CA MET A 18 -4.26 -3.17 -3.24
C MET A 18 -5.25 -2.03 -3.47
N ALA A 19 -4.85 -1.02 -4.24
CA ALA A 19 -5.68 0.16 -4.51
C ALA A 19 -6.97 -0.22 -5.26
N GLY A 20 -6.87 -1.07 -6.27
CA GLY A 20 -8.02 -1.55 -7.03
C GLY A 20 -8.95 -2.43 -6.19
N ALA A 21 -8.40 -3.36 -5.42
CA ALA A 21 -9.18 -4.24 -4.54
C ALA A 21 -9.86 -3.46 -3.42
N PHE A 22 -9.18 -2.53 -2.77
CA PHE A 22 -9.81 -1.67 -1.76
C PHE A 22 -10.95 -0.84 -2.36
N CYS A 23 -10.75 -0.23 -3.54
CA CYS A 23 -11.79 0.52 -4.22
C CYS A 23 -13.01 -0.36 -4.54
N LEU A 24 -12.78 -1.56 -5.08
CA LEU A 24 -13.84 -2.51 -5.39
C LEU A 24 -14.59 -2.97 -4.12
N ALA A 25 -13.86 -3.30 -3.04
CA ALA A 25 -14.44 -3.68 -1.76
C ALA A 25 -15.33 -2.55 -1.21
N TRP A 26 -14.83 -1.31 -1.22
CA TRP A 26 -15.58 -0.14 -0.76
C TRP A 26 -16.86 0.08 -1.57
N LEU A 27 -16.79 0.02 -2.90
CA LEU A 27 -17.95 0.24 -3.79
C LEU A 27 -19.00 -0.86 -3.70
N THR A 28 -18.64 -2.03 -3.18
CA THR A 28 -19.53 -3.21 -3.10
C THR A 28 -19.98 -3.52 -1.67
N ALA A 29 -19.52 -2.76 -0.67
CA ALA A 29 -19.74 -3.04 0.75
C ALA A 29 -21.24 -3.15 1.14
N ASP A 30 -22.07 -2.24 0.63
CA ASP A 30 -23.50 -2.17 1.01
C ASP A 30 -24.42 -3.06 0.14
N SER A 31 -23.85 -3.91 -0.72
CA SER A 31 -24.64 -4.67 -1.71
C SER A 31 -24.61 -6.18 -1.47
N GLU A 32 -25.77 -6.73 -1.12
CA GLU A 32 -25.97 -8.18 -1.01
C GLU A 32 -25.65 -8.91 -2.33
N SER A 33 -26.03 -8.33 -3.47
CA SER A 33 -25.77 -8.90 -4.80
C SER A 33 -24.27 -8.99 -5.11
N TYR A 34 -23.46 -8.05 -4.60
CA TYR A 34 -22.02 -8.01 -4.79
C TYR A 34 -21.22 -8.50 -3.58
N ARG A 35 -21.87 -9.15 -2.62
CA ARG A 35 -21.22 -9.63 -1.39
C ARG A 35 -20.00 -10.50 -1.65
N LEU A 36 -20.08 -11.42 -2.61
CA LEU A 36 -18.93 -12.26 -2.98
C LEU A 36 -17.79 -11.46 -3.62
N VAL A 37 -18.11 -10.40 -4.36
CA VAL A 37 -17.12 -9.49 -4.94
C VAL A 37 -16.42 -8.71 -3.83
N HIS A 38 -17.17 -8.22 -2.84
CA HIS A 38 -16.61 -7.55 -1.66
C HIS A 38 -15.65 -8.48 -0.89
N VAL A 39 -16.08 -9.70 -0.58
CA VAL A 39 -15.27 -10.70 0.14
C VAL A 39 -13.99 -11.04 -0.64
N PHE A 40 -14.11 -11.29 -1.95
CA PHE A 40 -12.97 -11.58 -2.80
C PHE A 40 -11.98 -10.40 -2.85
N ALA A 41 -12.49 -9.17 -2.98
CA ALA A 41 -11.66 -7.97 -2.96
C ALA A 41 -10.93 -7.80 -1.61
N GLY A 42 -11.62 -8.07 -0.49
CA GLY A 42 -11.02 -8.13 0.84
C GLY A 42 -9.91 -9.19 0.97
N ALA A 43 -10.11 -10.36 0.36
CA ALA A 43 -9.09 -11.41 0.30
C ALA A 43 -7.84 -10.98 -0.49
N VAL A 44 -8.01 -10.24 -1.60
CA VAL A 44 -6.89 -9.67 -2.37
C VAL A 44 -6.15 -8.62 -1.54
N VAL A 45 -6.85 -7.75 -0.82
CA VAL A 45 -6.25 -6.78 0.13
C VAL A 45 -5.39 -7.52 1.16
N LEU A 46 -5.94 -8.54 1.82
CA LEU A 46 -5.21 -9.35 2.81
C LEU A 46 -3.99 -10.05 2.20
N GLY A 47 -4.16 -10.67 1.03
CA GLY A 47 -3.10 -11.39 0.33
C GLY A 47 -1.94 -10.47 -0.06
N VAL A 48 -2.23 -9.28 -0.61
CA VAL A 48 -1.19 -8.31 -0.96
C VAL A 48 -0.51 -7.77 0.29
N ALA A 49 -1.28 -7.39 1.33
CA ALA A 49 -0.73 -6.82 2.55
C ALA A 49 0.17 -7.82 3.30
N SER A 50 -0.27 -9.08 3.41
CA SER A 50 0.49 -10.15 4.03
C SER A 50 1.76 -10.49 3.26
N PHE A 51 1.74 -10.52 1.92
CA PHE A 51 2.95 -10.68 1.10
C PHE A 51 3.93 -9.51 1.30
N ARG A 52 3.40 -8.30 1.49
CA ARG A 52 4.22 -7.10 1.64
C ARG A 52 5.07 -7.11 2.91
N LEU A 53 4.65 -7.85 3.96
CA LEU A 53 5.41 -7.98 5.21
C LEU A 53 6.79 -8.63 4.99
N PRO A 54 6.92 -9.89 4.52
CA PRO A 54 8.24 -10.48 4.26
C PRO A 54 8.99 -9.70 3.18
N TRP A 55 8.33 -9.26 2.11
CA TRP A 55 8.99 -8.44 1.07
C TRP A 55 9.56 -7.13 1.62
N GLY A 56 8.98 -6.58 2.69
CA GLY A 56 9.49 -5.42 3.41
C GLY A 56 10.75 -5.65 4.24
N PHE A 57 11.22 -6.88 4.34
CA PHE A 57 12.51 -7.19 4.96
C PHE A 57 13.54 -7.66 3.94
N ILE A 58 13.14 -8.53 3.00
CA ILE A 58 14.07 -9.17 2.04
C ILE A 58 14.06 -8.57 0.63
N GLY A 59 13.16 -7.61 0.36
CA GLY A 59 12.98 -7.02 -0.96
C GLY A 59 14.12 -6.10 -1.41
N THR A 60 13.90 -5.36 -2.49
CA THR A 60 14.88 -4.39 -3.00
C THR A 60 15.06 -3.19 -2.05
N ARG A 61 16.10 -2.37 -2.29
CA ARG A 61 16.49 -1.23 -1.41
C ARG A 61 15.27 -0.44 -0.90
N TYR A 62 14.43 0.04 -1.82
CA TYR A 62 13.27 0.88 -1.51
C TYR A 62 12.00 0.11 -1.09
N ALA A 63 12.01 -1.22 -1.21
CA ALA A 63 10.92 -2.06 -0.67
C ALA A 63 11.07 -2.28 0.84
N ARG A 64 12.28 -2.17 1.40
CA ARG A 64 12.52 -2.53 2.80
C ARG A 64 12.03 -1.45 3.77
N PHE A 65 11.36 -1.84 4.85
CA PHE A 65 10.82 -0.91 5.85
C PHE A 65 11.90 -0.01 6.47
N VAL A 66 13.10 -0.55 6.69
CA VAL A 66 14.24 0.20 7.25
C VAL A 66 14.65 1.42 6.41
N GLU A 67 14.37 1.40 5.11
CA GLU A 67 14.73 2.50 4.20
C GLU A 67 13.85 3.74 4.43
N PHE A 68 12.57 3.52 4.74
CA PHE A 68 11.56 4.57 4.71
C PHE A 68 10.81 4.81 6.03
N VAL A 69 10.81 3.87 6.97
CA VAL A 69 10.20 4.07 8.28
C VAL A 69 11.16 4.87 9.13
N ARG A 70 11.00 6.19 9.10
CA ARG A 70 11.82 7.16 9.86
C ARG A 70 11.16 7.50 11.19
N GLY A 71 11.97 7.93 12.16
CA GLY A 71 11.50 8.33 13.48
C GLY A 71 10.51 9.51 13.45
N PRO A 72 9.72 9.70 14.52
CA PRO A 72 8.64 10.68 14.56
C PRO A 72 9.10 12.13 14.35
N LEU A 73 10.32 12.47 14.76
CA LEU A 73 10.92 13.79 14.51
C LEU A 73 11.10 14.07 13.01
N SER A 74 11.60 13.09 12.24
CA SER A 74 11.77 13.22 10.79
C SER A 74 10.43 13.38 10.06
N VAL A 75 9.37 12.77 10.58
CA VAL A 75 8.01 12.95 10.04
C VAL A 75 7.54 14.37 10.29
N ARG A 76 7.66 14.86 11.52
CA ARG A 76 7.29 16.23 11.88
C ARG A 76 8.04 17.26 11.05
N ASP A 77 9.35 17.08 10.90
CA ASP A 77 10.20 18.00 10.15
C ASP A 77 9.85 17.98 8.64
N TYR A 78 9.51 16.80 8.08
CA TYR A 78 9.03 16.69 6.71
C TYR A 78 7.67 17.39 6.51
N LEU A 79 6.72 17.19 7.44
CA LEU A 79 5.43 17.86 7.41
C LEU A 79 5.57 19.39 7.55
N ALA A 80 6.48 19.86 8.40
CA ALA A 80 6.79 21.28 8.52
C ALA A 80 7.42 21.84 7.22
N GLY A 81 8.29 21.08 6.56
CA GLY A 81 8.85 21.43 5.25
C GLY A 81 7.80 21.51 4.15
N LEU A 82 6.82 20.60 4.14
CA LEU A 82 5.65 20.65 3.26
C LEU A 82 4.85 21.95 3.45
N LEU A 83 4.59 22.35 4.70
CA LEU A 83 3.89 23.60 5.01
C LEU A 83 4.69 24.85 4.59
N ARG A 84 6.02 24.74 4.54
CA ARG A 84 6.94 25.80 4.08
C ARG A 84 7.19 25.76 2.57
N LEU A 85 6.58 24.83 1.83
CA LEU A 85 6.78 24.59 0.40
C LEU A 85 8.25 24.27 0.02
N ASP A 86 9.06 23.82 0.98
CA ASP A 86 10.46 23.41 0.78
C ASP A 86 10.72 22.02 1.41
N PRO A 87 10.03 20.96 0.95
CA PRO A 87 10.24 19.61 1.47
C PRO A 87 11.55 19.01 0.94
N ALA A 88 12.31 18.37 1.84
CA ALA A 88 13.51 17.62 1.46
C ALA A 88 13.20 16.54 0.40
N HIS A 89 14.02 16.48 -0.66
CA HIS A 89 13.87 15.51 -1.73
C HIS A 89 14.22 14.09 -1.27
N HIS A 90 13.36 13.12 -1.56
CA HIS A 90 13.56 11.71 -1.24
C HIS A 90 13.34 10.86 -2.49
N VAL A 91 14.36 10.09 -2.88
CA VAL A 91 14.28 9.20 -4.06
C VAL A 91 13.33 8.03 -3.82
N GLY A 92 13.37 7.42 -2.63
CA GLY A 92 12.42 6.40 -2.20
C GLY A 92 11.09 6.99 -1.72
N HIS A 93 10.61 6.49 -0.57
CA HIS A 93 9.47 7.08 0.12
C HIS A 93 9.95 8.22 1.03
N ASN A 94 9.16 9.28 1.12
CA ASN A 94 9.36 10.31 2.14
C ASN A 94 8.85 9.82 3.52
N PRO A 95 9.24 10.47 4.64
CA PRO A 95 8.85 10.04 5.98
C PRO A 95 7.34 9.89 6.20
N ALA A 96 6.54 10.83 5.70
CA ALA A 96 5.07 10.78 5.82
C ALA A 96 4.47 9.59 5.04
N GLY A 97 4.93 9.37 3.81
CA GLY A 97 4.53 8.26 2.96
C GLY A 97 4.95 6.91 3.52
N GLY A 98 6.11 6.83 4.17
CA GLY A 98 6.56 5.64 4.87
C GLY A 98 5.60 5.20 5.98
N TRP A 99 5.14 6.15 6.81
CA TRP A 99 4.14 5.87 7.85
C TRP A 99 2.75 5.58 7.27
N ALA A 100 2.36 6.24 6.18
CA ALA A 100 1.12 5.92 5.48
C ALA A 100 1.11 4.45 5.01
N ILE A 101 2.23 3.94 4.49
CA ILE A 101 2.35 2.52 4.09
C ILE A 101 2.15 1.59 5.30
N VAL A 102 2.83 1.85 6.42
CA VAL A 102 2.71 1.01 7.63
C VAL A 102 1.26 1.01 8.12
N LEU A 103 0.63 2.18 8.18
CA LEU A 103 -0.75 2.32 8.64
C LEU A 103 -1.74 1.62 7.70
N LEU A 104 -1.61 1.81 6.38
CA LEU A 104 -2.48 1.16 5.39
C LEU A 104 -2.29 -0.35 5.33
N LEU A 105 -1.08 -0.87 5.54
CA LEU A 105 -0.84 -2.30 5.65
C LEU A 105 -1.47 -2.89 6.92
N GLY A 106 -1.30 -2.21 8.06
CA GLY A 106 -1.91 -2.63 9.31
C GLY A 106 -3.43 -2.64 9.22
N LEU A 107 -4.02 -1.51 8.78
CA LEU A 107 -5.47 -1.40 8.58
C LEU A 107 -5.96 -2.45 7.58
N GLY A 108 -5.33 -2.58 6.41
CA GLY A 108 -5.74 -3.55 5.39
C GLY A 108 -5.77 -5.00 5.91
N ILE A 109 -4.77 -5.39 6.71
CA ILE A 109 -4.74 -6.73 7.33
C ILE A 109 -5.88 -6.88 8.35
N VAL A 110 -5.98 -5.95 9.31
CA VAL A 110 -6.95 -6.11 10.41
C VAL A 110 -8.39 -5.99 9.89
N THR A 111 -8.69 -5.05 8.98
CA THR A 111 -10.01 -4.91 8.35
C THR A 111 -10.40 -6.18 7.60
N ALA A 112 -9.49 -6.74 6.80
CA ALA A 112 -9.80 -7.94 6.03
C ALA A 112 -9.95 -9.19 6.91
N LEU A 113 -9.17 -9.32 7.98
CA LEU A 113 -9.34 -10.39 8.97
C LEU A 113 -10.66 -10.27 9.74
N ALA A 114 -11.04 -9.05 10.15
CA ALA A 114 -12.34 -8.79 10.77
C ALA A 114 -13.49 -9.14 9.81
N GLY A 115 -13.39 -8.72 8.54
CA GLY A 115 -14.39 -9.03 7.52
C GLY A 115 -14.49 -10.53 7.21
N TRP A 116 -13.37 -11.23 7.15
CA TRP A 116 -13.36 -12.69 7.02
C TRP A 116 -14.00 -13.39 8.22
N ALA A 117 -13.74 -12.93 9.44
CA ALA A 117 -14.36 -13.46 10.64
C ALA A 117 -15.89 -13.23 10.63
N THR A 118 -16.33 -12.02 10.31
CA THR A 118 -17.76 -11.70 10.16
C THR A 118 -18.44 -12.56 9.10
N TYR A 119 -17.79 -12.78 7.95
CA TYR A 119 -18.29 -13.65 6.89
C TYR A 119 -18.48 -15.12 7.33
N ASN A 120 -17.66 -15.58 8.28
CA ASN A 120 -17.75 -16.92 8.87
C ASN A 120 -18.63 -16.96 10.14
N GLU A 121 -19.45 -15.92 10.37
CA GLU A 121 -20.33 -15.80 11.54
C GLU A 121 -19.58 -15.82 12.89
N ILE A 122 -18.29 -15.45 12.88
CA ILE A 122 -17.45 -15.34 14.07
C ILE A 122 -17.57 -13.93 14.63
N GLY A 123 -17.75 -13.80 15.95
CA GLY A 123 -17.67 -12.51 16.66
C GLY A 123 -18.88 -11.57 16.50
N GLY A 124 -19.80 -11.86 15.59
CA GLY A 124 -21.09 -11.16 15.44
C GLY A 124 -20.95 -9.64 15.25
N HIS A 125 -21.92 -8.89 15.79
CA HIS A 125 -22.05 -7.45 15.63
C HIS A 125 -20.79 -6.66 16.00
N LEU A 126 -20.00 -7.12 16.97
CA LEU A 126 -18.78 -6.43 17.38
C LEU A 126 -17.72 -6.43 16.27
N LEU A 127 -17.55 -7.55 15.56
CA LEU A 127 -16.58 -7.64 14.46
C LEU A 127 -17.07 -6.95 13.19
N GLU A 128 -18.39 -6.90 12.98
CA GLU A 128 -19.03 -6.09 11.95
C GLU A 128 -18.75 -4.60 12.15
N GLU A 129 -19.05 -4.04 13.34
CA GLU A 129 -18.73 -2.64 13.68
C GLU A 129 -17.22 -2.35 13.58
N LEU A 130 -16.38 -3.27 14.04
CA LEU A 130 -14.94 -3.13 13.95
C LEU A 130 -14.49 -3.10 12.47
N HIS A 131 -15.02 -3.99 11.62
CA HIS A 131 -14.71 -4.03 10.20
C HIS A 131 -15.08 -2.70 9.52
N GLU A 132 -16.31 -2.20 9.75
CA GLU A 132 -16.78 -0.92 9.20
C GLU A 132 -15.95 0.27 9.68
N GLY A 133 -15.66 0.32 10.98
CA GLY A 133 -14.85 1.39 11.58
C GLY A 133 -13.41 1.41 11.06
N LEU A 134 -12.80 0.24 10.92
CA LEU A 134 -11.45 0.11 10.35
C LEU A 134 -11.43 0.43 8.84
N ALA A 135 -12.44 -0.02 8.08
CA ALA A 135 -12.57 0.30 6.65
C ALA A 135 -12.71 1.82 6.43
N THR A 136 -13.55 2.47 7.23
CA THR A 136 -13.74 3.94 7.19
C THR A 136 -12.46 4.68 7.55
N THR A 137 -11.74 4.20 8.58
CA THR A 137 -10.43 4.75 8.96
C THR A 137 -9.42 4.59 7.82
N MET A 138 -9.41 3.42 7.18
CA MET A 138 -8.54 3.15 6.03
C MET A 138 -8.85 4.10 4.86
N LEU A 139 -10.13 4.36 4.56
CA LEU A 139 -10.51 5.34 3.54
C LEU A 139 -9.96 6.74 3.84
N LEU A 140 -10.09 7.20 5.09
CA LEU A 140 -9.55 8.51 5.50
C LEU A 140 -8.03 8.58 5.27
N VAL A 141 -7.30 7.53 5.64
CA VAL A 141 -5.85 7.45 5.41
C VAL A 141 -5.52 7.42 3.92
N VAL A 142 -6.31 6.72 3.10
CA VAL A 142 -6.17 6.73 1.62
C VAL A 142 -6.35 8.14 1.07
N ILE A 143 -7.36 8.89 1.52
CA ILE A 143 -7.57 10.28 1.09
C ILE A 143 -6.36 11.16 1.44
N VAL A 144 -5.88 11.07 2.68
CA VAL A 144 -4.67 11.80 3.12
C VAL A 144 -3.45 11.40 2.30
N HIS A 145 -3.29 10.10 2.02
CA HIS A 145 -2.21 9.58 1.18
C HIS A 145 -2.27 10.18 -0.24
N LEU A 146 -3.44 10.18 -0.89
CA LEU A 146 -3.62 10.76 -2.22
C LEU A 146 -3.34 12.26 -2.24
N ALA A 147 -3.76 13.00 -1.19
CA ALA A 147 -3.42 14.41 -1.03
C ALA A 147 -1.89 14.61 -0.94
N GLY A 148 -1.18 13.73 -0.22
CA GLY A 148 0.28 13.73 -0.16
C GLY A 148 0.96 13.37 -1.49
N VAL A 149 0.39 12.44 -2.26
CA VAL A 149 0.88 12.12 -3.61
C VAL A 149 0.69 13.31 -4.55
N PHE A 150 -0.45 14.00 -4.48
CA PHE A 150 -0.73 15.19 -5.28
C PHE A 150 0.21 16.35 -4.91
N SER A 151 0.33 16.69 -3.63
CA SER A 151 1.21 17.77 -3.17
C SER A 151 2.68 17.46 -3.47
N GLY A 152 3.14 16.24 -3.21
CA GLY A 152 4.50 15.80 -3.55
C GLY A 152 4.76 15.85 -5.06
N SER A 153 3.77 15.52 -5.89
CA SER A 153 3.94 15.57 -7.35
C SER A 153 4.11 17.00 -7.87
N LEU A 154 3.38 17.96 -7.29
CA LEU A 154 3.49 19.37 -7.62
C LEU A 154 4.79 19.98 -7.11
N LEU A 155 5.09 19.80 -5.82
CA LEU A 155 6.23 20.44 -5.15
C LEU A 155 7.58 19.91 -5.65
N HIS A 156 7.66 18.63 -6.03
CA HIS A 156 8.88 18.05 -6.56
C HIS A 156 8.94 18.06 -8.09
N GLY A 157 7.88 18.52 -8.79
CA GLY A 157 7.83 18.53 -10.26
C GLY A 157 7.91 17.12 -10.87
N GLU A 158 7.49 16.09 -10.13
CA GLU A 158 7.57 14.69 -10.54
C GLU A 158 6.19 14.02 -10.48
N ASN A 159 5.76 13.39 -11.56
CA ASN A 159 4.51 12.64 -11.54
C ASN A 159 4.69 11.31 -10.78
N LEU A 160 4.34 11.28 -9.49
CA LEU A 160 4.50 10.13 -8.61
C LEU A 160 3.62 8.94 -9.03
N VAL A 161 2.42 9.20 -9.57
CA VAL A 161 1.53 8.15 -10.10
C VAL A 161 2.21 7.45 -11.29
N ARG A 162 2.76 8.21 -12.22
CA ARG A 162 3.53 7.69 -13.36
C ARG A 162 4.80 6.97 -12.90
N ALA A 163 5.46 7.45 -11.85
CA ALA A 163 6.60 6.76 -11.26
C ALA A 163 6.20 5.38 -10.73
N MET A 164 5.01 5.23 -10.16
CA MET A 164 4.49 3.93 -9.72
C MET A 164 4.18 3.00 -10.90
N PHE A 165 3.66 3.53 -12.00
CA PHE A 165 3.45 2.74 -13.21
C PHE A 165 4.74 2.35 -13.92
N THR A 166 5.76 3.20 -13.97
CA THR A 166 7.00 2.93 -14.71
C THR A 166 8.08 2.27 -13.86
N GLY A 167 7.98 2.41 -12.54
CA GLY A 167 9.00 2.06 -11.57
C GLY A 167 10.19 3.00 -11.50
N LYS A 168 10.14 4.13 -12.23
CA LYS A 168 11.29 5.02 -12.41
C LYS A 168 11.03 6.41 -11.81
N LYS A 169 12.05 6.99 -11.17
CA LYS A 169 12.08 8.39 -10.68
C LYS A 169 13.38 9.08 -11.13
N GLN A 170 13.49 10.40 -10.93
CA GLN A 170 14.75 11.09 -11.16
C GLN A 170 15.68 10.87 -9.96
N GLY A 171 16.96 10.63 -10.24
CA GLY A 171 17.98 10.45 -9.21
C GLY A 171 19.37 10.23 -9.81
N HIS A 172 20.31 9.80 -8.97
CA HIS A 172 21.67 9.45 -9.33
C HIS A 172 21.83 7.95 -9.61
N ALA A 173 22.81 7.57 -10.44
CA ALA A 173 22.96 6.20 -10.94
C ALA A 173 23.15 5.15 -9.82
N ASP A 174 23.85 5.52 -8.75
CA ASP A 174 24.15 4.74 -7.55
C ASP A 174 22.92 4.50 -6.66
N GLU A 175 21.87 5.30 -6.85
CA GLU A 175 20.60 5.17 -6.13
C GLU A 175 19.71 4.08 -6.74
N ALA A 176 19.93 3.70 -8.00
CA ALA A 176 19.12 2.71 -8.72
C ALA A 176 19.15 1.32 -8.06
N ILE A 177 18.00 0.63 -8.06
CA ILE A 177 17.97 -0.80 -7.71
C ILE A 177 18.58 -1.64 -8.85
N ALA A 178 19.25 -2.73 -8.49
CA ALA A 178 19.93 -3.60 -9.46
C ALA A 178 18.97 -4.37 -10.39
N SER A 179 17.73 -4.64 -9.95
CA SER A 179 16.76 -5.43 -10.73
C SER A 179 15.33 -5.16 -10.27
N ALA A 180 14.38 -5.26 -11.22
CA ALA A 180 12.95 -5.17 -10.95
C ALA A 180 12.33 -6.47 -10.35
N ARG A 181 13.13 -7.52 -10.12
CA ARG A 181 12.73 -8.78 -9.47
C ARG A 181 11.47 -9.45 -10.09
N PRO A 182 11.44 -9.76 -11.40
CA PRO A 182 10.25 -10.35 -12.05
C PRO A 182 9.85 -11.73 -11.49
N LEU A 183 10.80 -12.54 -10.99
CA LEU A 183 10.46 -13.83 -10.36
C LEU A 183 9.71 -13.64 -9.03
N ALA A 184 9.97 -12.56 -8.30
CA ALA A 184 9.22 -12.25 -7.09
C ALA A 184 7.79 -11.79 -7.40
N LEU A 185 7.52 -11.29 -8.61
CA LEU A 185 6.15 -11.03 -9.05
C LEU A 185 5.39 -12.35 -9.22
N VAL A 186 6.03 -13.38 -9.79
CA VAL A 186 5.41 -14.71 -9.89
C VAL A 186 5.10 -15.24 -8.48
N ALA A 187 6.02 -15.08 -7.53
CA ALA A 187 5.78 -15.44 -6.13
C ALA A 187 4.59 -14.69 -5.51
N LEU A 188 4.45 -13.38 -5.77
CA LEU A 188 3.27 -12.61 -5.35
C LEU A 188 1.99 -13.18 -5.95
N LEU A 189 1.95 -13.46 -7.26
CA LEU A 189 0.74 -13.98 -7.91
C LEU A 189 0.36 -15.37 -7.40
N LEU A 190 1.35 -16.24 -7.18
CA LEU A 190 1.12 -17.55 -6.55
C LEU A 190 0.64 -17.42 -5.11
N TRP A 191 1.18 -16.47 -4.35
CA TRP A 191 0.72 -16.15 -3.00
C TRP A 191 -0.74 -15.71 -2.99
N LEU A 192 -1.14 -14.83 -3.91
CA LEU A 192 -2.52 -14.39 -4.04
C LEU A 192 -3.46 -15.53 -4.45
N ALA A 193 -3.02 -16.42 -5.35
CA ALA A 193 -3.80 -17.60 -5.72
C ALA A 193 -4.00 -18.54 -4.52
N ALA A 194 -2.95 -18.77 -3.73
CA ALA A 194 -3.03 -19.59 -2.52
C ALA A 194 -3.91 -18.95 -1.44
N ALA A 195 -3.76 -17.65 -1.20
CA ALA A 195 -4.59 -16.90 -0.25
C ALA A 195 -6.07 -16.91 -0.68
N GLY A 196 -6.34 -16.71 -1.97
CA GLY A 196 -7.70 -16.78 -2.51
C GLY A 196 -8.32 -18.16 -2.38
N TRP A 197 -7.54 -19.22 -2.62
CA TRP A 197 -7.99 -20.60 -2.40
C TRP A 197 -8.38 -20.85 -0.94
N LEU A 198 -7.54 -20.42 0.02
CA LEU A 198 -7.80 -20.59 1.44
C LEU A 198 -9.04 -19.86 1.94
N VAL A 199 -9.37 -18.71 1.35
CA VAL A 199 -10.58 -17.95 1.70
C VAL A 199 -11.84 -18.58 1.08
N ALA A 200 -11.70 -19.27 -0.05
CA ALA A 200 -12.81 -19.90 -0.76
C ALA A 200 -13.12 -21.35 -0.30
N SER A 201 -12.20 -21.98 0.43
CA SER A 201 -12.33 -23.35 0.96
C SER A 201 -12.93 -23.37 2.35
#